data_AF-A0A942F0H1-F1
#
_entry.id   AF-A0A942F0H1-F1
#
_cell.length_a   1.000
_cell.length_b   1.000
_cell.length_c   1.000
_cell.angle_alpha   90.00
_cell.angle_beta   90.00
_cell.angle_gamma   90.00
#
_symmetry.space_group_name_H-M   'P 1'
#
loop_
_entity.id
_entity.type
_entity.pdbx_description
1 polymer ?
#
loop_
_entity_poly.entity_id
_entity_poly.type
_entity_poly.pdbx_seq_one_letter_code
_entity_poly.pdbx_strand_id
1 'polypeptide(L)'
;MLLDGLRPGADRLTAVFRYLEPAASPDALGVYLSAQLGDQAPTAPRVAVLYKRFAPDTMDLPDRGYVARVHPLELWLVAFRLQHPDATLSEAIAASAAERQAVYRWLFRTRAKDAQDARIYTMMEVEAFLVQCSILFGT
;
A
#
# COMPACT_ATOMS: atom_id res chain seq x y z
N MET A 1 -15.50 -10.96 -7.71
CA MET A 1 -15.18 -10.48 -6.34
C MET A 1 -15.74 -9.07 -6.16
N LEU A 2 -16.08 -8.63 -4.94
CA LEU A 2 -16.58 -7.27 -4.63
C LEU A 2 -15.61 -6.13 -5.07
N LEU A 3 -14.41 -6.49 -5.52
CA LEU A 3 -13.31 -5.61 -5.92
C LEU A 3 -13.02 -5.58 -7.43
N ASP A 4 -13.72 -6.36 -8.26
CA ASP A 4 -13.49 -6.38 -9.72
C ASP A 4 -13.93 -5.08 -10.44
N GLY A 5 -14.59 -4.15 -9.72
CA GLY A 5 -15.24 -2.98 -10.29
C GLY A 5 -14.52 -1.63 -10.17
N LEU A 6 -13.35 -1.57 -9.50
CA LEU A 6 -12.63 -0.30 -9.31
C LEU A 6 -11.26 -0.36 -9.96
N ARG A 7 -11.20 -0.10 -11.28
CA ARG A 7 -9.92 0.21 -11.93
C ARG A 7 -9.22 1.31 -11.12
N PRO A 8 -7.98 1.08 -10.64
CA PRO A 8 -7.30 2.07 -9.81
C PRO A 8 -7.04 3.33 -10.63
N GLY A 9 -7.51 4.49 -10.16
CA GLY A 9 -7.29 5.76 -10.83
C GLY A 9 -5.81 6.17 -10.84
N ALA A 10 -5.45 7.11 -11.72
CA ALA A 10 -4.07 7.57 -11.92
C ALA A 10 -3.36 7.97 -10.62
N ASP A 11 -4.06 8.60 -9.68
CA ASP A 11 -3.51 8.95 -8.36
C ASP A 11 -3.05 7.71 -7.56
N ARG A 12 -3.86 6.65 -7.52
CA ARG A 12 -3.53 5.41 -6.79
C ARG A 12 -2.34 4.70 -7.42
N LEU A 13 -2.39 4.55 -8.74
CA LEU A 13 -1.32 3.93 -9.51
C LEU A 13 0.00 4.71 -9.39
N THR A 14 -0.07 6.04 -9.38
CA THR A 14 1.12 6.87 -9.19
C THR A 14 1.69 6.70 -7.78
N ALA A 15 0.85 6.69 -6.74
CA ALA A 15 1.30 6.52 -5.35
C ALA A 15 2.06 5.20 -5.16
N VAL A 16 1.58 4.10 -5.77
CA VAL A 16 2.24 2.79 -5.78
C VAL A 16 3.54 2.86 -6.58
N PHE A 17 3.49 3.31 -7.83
CA PHE A 17 4.66 3.35 -8.72
C PHE A 17 5.82 4.16 -8.12
N ARG A 18 5.53 5.35 -7.58
CA ARG A 18 6.56 6.22 -6.98
C ARG A 18 7.21 5.65 -5.72
N TYR A 19 6.61 4.64 -5.10
CA TYR A 19 7.16 3.96 -3.93
C TYR A 19 7.95 2.72 -4.28
N LEU A 20 7.46 1.93 -5.24
CA LEU A 20 8.18 0.76 -5.72
C LEU A 20 9.39 1.15 -6.58
N GLU A 21 9.27 2.23 -7.35
CA GLU A 21 10.27 2.71 -8.30
C GLU A 21 10.63 4.19 -8.02
N PRO A 22 11.25 4.51 -6.87
CA PRO A 22 11.49 5.90 -6.46
C PRO A 22 12.44 6.65 -7.39
N ALA A 23 13.35 5.94 -8.07
CA ALA A 23 14.32 6.49 -9.02
C ALA A 23 13.81 6.58 -10.47
N ALA A 24 12.64 6.01 -10.78
CA ALA A 24 12.10 6.03 -12.14
C ALA A 24 11.70 7.44 -12.58
N SER A 25 11.86 7.73 -13.88
CA SER A 25 11.58 9.05 -14.45
C SER A 25 10.08 9.34 -14.60
N PRO A 26 9.70 10.62 -14.81
CA PRO A 26 8.33 10.97 -15.17
C PRO A 26 7.83 10.25 -16.43
N ASP A 27 8.71 9.99 -17.41
CA ASP A 27 8.36 9.27 -18.64
C ASP A 27 8.02 7.80 -18.35
N ALA A 28 8.79 7.15 -17.47
CA ALA A 28 8.51 5.79 -17.04
C ALA A 28 7.16 5.69 -16.32
N LEU A 29 6.81 6.69 -15.50
CA LEU A 29 5.48 6.79 -14.90
C LEU A 29 4.38 6.94 -15.98
N GLY A 30 4.64 7.76 -17.01
CA GLY A 30 3.71 7.92 -18.14
C GLY A 30 3.44 6.61 -18.86
N VAL A 31 4.50 5.87 -19.21
CA VAL A 31 4.40 4.54 -19.85
C VAL A 31 3.61 3.57 -18.97
N TYR A 32 3.91 3.52 -17.67
CA TYR A 32 3.20 2.68 -16.72
C TYR A 32 1.70 3.02 -16.66
N LEU A 33 1.35 4.30 -16.52
CA LEU A 33 -0.04 4.74 -16.46
C LEU A 33 -0.79 4.47 -17.78
N SER A 34 -0.13 4.64 -18.93
CA SER A 34 -0.70 4.27 -20.23
C SER A 34 -0.99 2.77 -20.33
N ALA A 35 -0.07 1.93 -19.87
CA ALA A 35 -0.27 0.48 -19.88
C ALA A 35 -1.43 0.03 -18.96
N GLN A 36 -1.63 0.69 -17.82
CA GLN A 36 -2.65 0.31 -16.84
C GLN A 36 -4.04 0.91 -17.13
N LEU A 37 -4.10 2.12 -17.69
CA LEU A 37 -5.35 2.88 -17.85
C LEU A 37 -5.87 2.92 -19.29
N GLY A 38 -5.06 2.57 -20.29
CA GLY A 38 -5.44 2.65 -21.71
C GLY A 38 -5.92 4.04 -22.07
N ASP A 39 -7.11 4.14 -22.66
CA ASP A 39 -7.73 5.41 -23.08
C ASP A 39 -7.97 6.40 -21.93
N GLN A 40 -7.93 5.94 -20.67
CA GLN A 40 -8.08 6.79 -19.48
C GLN A 40 -6.73 7.31 -18.94
N ALA A 41 -5.64 7.09 -19.68
CA ALA A 41 -4.32 7.54 -19.28
C ALA A 41 -4.23 9.08 -19.24
N PRO A 42 -3.59 9.65 -18.21
CA PRO A 42 -3.39 11.09 -18.13
C PRO A 42 -2.43 11.58 -19.22
N THR A 43 -2.64 12.82 -19.66
CA THR A 43 -1.71 13.50 -20.58
C THR A 43 -0.35 13.75 -19.92
N ALA A 44 0.70 13.91 -20.71
CA ALA A 44 2.06 14.15 -20.20
C ALA A 44 2.16 15.33 -19.18
N PRO A 45 1.48 16.48 -19.37
CA PRO A 45 1.46 17.53 -18.35
C PRO A 45 0.83 17.07 -17.02
N ARG A 46 -0.24 16.26 -17.08
CA ARG A 46 -0.87 15.70 -15.88
C ARG A 46 0.03 14.67 -15.21
N VAL A 47 0.76 13.84 -15.97
CA VAL A 47 1.78 12.92 -15.44
C VAL A 47 2.85 13.69 -14.65
N ALA A 48 3.36 14.81 -15.17
CA ALA A 48 4.35 15.63 -14.47
C ALA A 48 3.82 16.19 -13.13
N VAL A 49 2.54 16.59 -13.08
CA VAL A 49 1.88 17.02 -11.83
C VAL A 49 1.78 15.86 -10.83
N LEU A 50 1.34 14.69 -11.30
CA LEU A 50 1.24 13.49 -10.46
C LEU A 50 2.61 13.07 -9.92
N TYR A 51 3.64 13.08 -10.76
CA TYR A 51 5.00 12.72 -10.39
C TYR A 51 5.54 13.58 -9.23
N LYS A 52 5.33 14.90 -9.30
CA LYS A 52 5.72 15.85 -8.25
C LYS A 52 4.91 15.66 -6.97
N ARG A 53 3.59 15.51 -7.09
CA ARG A 53 2.68 15.35 -5.95
C ARG A 53 3.01 14.11 -5.12
N PHE A 54 3.40 13.02 -5.78
CA PHE A 54 3.68 11.73 -5.16
C PHE A 54 5.20 11.44 -5.04
N ALA A 55 6.03 12.48 -4.90
CA ALA A 55 7.46 12.27 -4.64
C ALA A 55 7.68 11.41 -3.36
N PRO A 56 8.83 10.71 -3.23
CA PRO A 56 9.00 9.70 -2.19
C PRO A 56 8.93 10.27 -0.78
N ASP A 57 9.34 11.52 -0.60
CA ASP A 57 9.40 12.29 0.64
C ASP A 57 8.09 12.99 1.03
N THR A 58 7.05 12.95 0.19
CA THR A 58 5.80 13.70 0.44
C THR A 58 4.82 12.97 1.36
N MET A 59 4.99 11.65 1.53
CA MET A 59 4.07 10.80 2.29
C MET A 59 4.84 9.72 3.04
N ASP A 60 4.45 9.49 4.29
CA ASP A 60 4.88 8.31 5.02
C ASP A 60 4.17 7.04 4.50
N LEU A 61 4.60 5.87 4.97
CA LEU A 61 4.05 4.59 4.52
C LEU A 61 2.53 4.45 4.79
N PRO A 62 2.01 4.80 5.98
CA PRO A 62 0.57 4.81 6.25
C PRO A 62 -0.24 5.67 5.26
N ASP A 63 0.15 6.92 5.07
CA ASP A 63 -0.55 7.86 4.19
C ASP A 63 -0.51 7.36 2.73
N ARG A 64 0.62 6.78 2.34
CA ARG A 64 0.77 6.22 1.00
C ARG A 64 -0.13 5.00 0.77
N GLY A 65 -0.22 4.08 1.73
CA GLY A 65 -1.16 2.95 1.66
C GLY A 65 -2.61 3.40 1.59
N TYR A 66 -2.97 4.45 2.33
CA TYR A 66 -4.31 5.06 2.25
C TYR A 66 -4.63 5.58 0.84
N VAL A 67 -3.71 6.34 0.21
CA VAL A 67 -3.91 6.83 -1.15
C VAL A 67 -3.94 5.69 -2.17
N ALA A 68 -3.01 4.73 -2.04
CA ALA A 68 -2.93 3.56 -2.92
C ALA A 68 -4.16 2.65 -2.80
N ARG A 69 -4.90 2.74 -1.68
CA ARG A 69 -5.95 1.78 -1.28
C ARG A 69 -5.41 0.35 -1.14
N VAL A 70 -4.17 0.24 -0.66
CA VAL A 70 -3.46 -1.02 -0.38
C VAL A 70 -3.05 -0.99 1.08
N HIS A 71 -2.99 -2.15 1.75
CA HIS A 71 -2.51 -2.17 3.12
C HIS A 71 -1.05 -1.68 3.15
N PRO A 72 -0.68 -0.71 4.02
CA PRO A 72 0.67 -0.14 4.00
C PRO A 72 1.79 -1.20 4.14
N LEU A 73 1.58 -2.25 4.95
CA LEU A 73 2.57 -3.33 5.09
C LEU A 73 2.67 -4.24 3.86
N GLU A 74 1.60 -4.40 3.07
CA GLU A 74 1.68 -5.13 1.79
C GLU A 74 2.52 -4.33 0.79
N LEU A 75 2.28 -3.02 0.71
CA LEU A 75 3.05 -2.12 -0.14
C LEU A 75 4.55 -2.14 0.23
N TRP A 76 4.86 -2.07 1.53
CA TRP A 76 6.22 -2.19 2.03
C TRP A 76 6.85 -3.55 1.71
N LEU A 77 6.11 -4.64 1.91
CA LEU A 77 6.61 -5.99 1.66
C LEU A 77 6.98 -6.20 0.18
N VAL A 78 6.18 -5.68 -0.74
CA VAL A 78 6.50 -5.72 -2.17
C VAL A 78 7.79 -4.95 -2.45
N ALA A 79 7.93 -3.72 -1.94
CA ALA A 79 9.15 -2.93 -2.11
C ALA A 79 10.38 -3.64 -1.52
N PHE A 80 10.23 -4.23 -0.33
CA PHE A 80 11.30 -5.00 0.34
C PHE A 80 11.75 -6.19 -0.51
N ARG A 81 10.81 -6.97 -1.08
CA ARG A 81 11.15 -8.10 -1.95
C ARG A 81 11.81 -7.68 -3.27
N LEU A 82 11.44 -6.53 -3.84
CA LEU A 82 12.10 -6.01 -5.03
C LEU A 82 13.58 -5.67 -4.75
N GLN A 83 13.88 -5.18 -3.56
CA GLN A 83 15.25 -4.84 -3.13
C GLN A 83 16.03 -6.04 -2.60
N HIS A 84 15.32 -7.04 -2.06
CA HIS A 84 15.86 -8.24 -1.44
C HIS A 84 15.16 -9.50 -1.98
N PRO A 85 15.44 -9.90 -3.24
CA PRO A 85 14.71 -10.99 -3.90
C PRO A 85 14.87 -12.34 -3.18
N ASP A 86 16.02 -12.57 -2.54
CA ASP A 86 16.35 -13.81 -1.83
C ASP A 86 15.99 -13.79 -0.34
N ALA A 87 15.40 -12.70 0.16
CA ALA A 87 15.06 -12.59 1.57
C ALA A 87 13.98 -13.60 1.99
N THR A 88 14.21 -14.21 3.15
CA THR A 88 13.27 -15.09 3.83
C THR A 88 12.14 -14.28 4.46
N LEU A 89 11.05 -14.99 4.80
CA LEU A 89 9.95 -14.39 5.58
C LEU A 89 10.43 -13.87 6.94
N SER A 90 11.36 -14.57 7.59
CA SER A 90 11.87 -14.17 8.91
C SER A 90 12.64 -12.84 8.82
N GLU A 91 13.45 -12.66 7.78
CA GLU A 91 14.17 -11.40 7.53
C GLU A 91 13.22 -10.25 7.20
N ALA A 92 12.17 -10.49 6.40
CA ALA A 92 11.14 -9.50 6.15
C ALA A 92 10.41 -9.08 7.43
N ILE A 93 10.04 -10.05 8.29
CA ILE A 93 9.41 -9.79 9.59
C ILE A 93 10.34 -8.97 10.50
N ALA A 94 11.63 -9.28 10.53
CA ALA A 94 12.60 -8.53 11.31
C ALA A 94 12.76 -7.09 10.78
N ALA A 95 12.93 -6.92 9.47
CA ALA A 95 13.12 -5.64 8.82
C ALA A 95 11.89 -4.72 8.92
N SER A 96 10.68 -5.28 8.96
CA SER A 96 9.45 -4.49 9.02
C SER A 96 9.11 -3.94 10.41
N ALA A 97 9.99 -4.09 11.41
CA ALA A 97 9.68 -3.72 12.80
C ALA A 97 9.27 -2.25 12.96
N ALA A 98 10.05 -1.33 12.40
CA ALA A 98 9.75 0.10 12.44
C ALA A 98 8.47 0.46 11.67
N GLU A 99 8.24 -0.21 10.54
CA GLU A 99 7.08 0.03 9.68
C GLU A 99 5.78 -0.40 10.34
N ARG A 100 5.78 -1.57 11.00
CA ARG A 100 4.63 -2.01 11.82
C ARG A 100 4.32 -0.98 12.90
N GLN A 101 5.34 -0.45 13.58
CA GLN A 101 5.14 0.60 14.59
C GLN A 101 4.58 1.90 13.98
N ALA A 102 5.05 2.30 12.80
CA ALA A 102 4.56 3.48 12.09
C ALA A 102 3.08 3.32 11.68
N VAL A 103 2.73 2.18 11.08
CA VAL A 103 1.35 1.84 10.65
C VAL A 103 0.40 1.78 11.82
N TYR A 104 0.84 1.20 12.94
CA TYR A 104 0.03 1.09 14.14
C TYR A 104 0.22 2.23 15.14
N ARG A 105 0.87 3.34 14.75
CA ARG A 105 1.10 4.49 15.65
C ARG A 105 -0.19 5.02 16.27
N TRP A 106 -1.31 4.90 15.56
CA TRP A 106 -2.63 5.28 16.08
C TRP A 106 -3.06 4.46 17.31
N LEU A 107 -2.61 3.21 17.46
CA LEU A 107 -2.83 2.39 18.66
C LEU A 107 -2.14 2.96 19.90
N PHE A 108 -1.11 3.79 19.74
CA PHE A 108 -0.39 4.35 20.89
C PHE A 108 -0.87 5.76 21.25
N ARG A 109 -1.88 6.32 20.55
CA ARG A 109 -2.49 7.62 20.88
C ARG A 109 -3.71 7.45 21.78
N THR A 110 -3.53 7.75 23.06
CA THR A 110 -4.43 7.50 24.20
C THR A 110 -5.76 8.28 24.26
N ARG A 111 -6.06 9.19 23.33
CA ARG A 111 -7.23 10.09 23.48
C ARG A 111 -8.61 9.47 23.15
N ALA A 112 -8.66 8.28 22.55
CA ALA A 112 -9.93 7.62 22.17
C ALA A 112 -9.87 6.10 22.40
N LYS A 113 -9.57 5.68 23.64
CA LYS A 113 -9.33 4.29 24.03
C LYS A 113 -10.49 3.34 23.66
N ASP A 114 -11.75 3.74 23.84
CA ASP A 114 -12.90 2.87 23.54
C ASP A 114 -13.08 2.63 22.04
N ALA A 115 -12.86 3.67 21.21
CA ALA A 115 -12.89 3.54 19.75
C ALA A 115 -11.71 2.73 19.22
N GLN A 116 -10.58 2.78 19.92
CA GLN A 116 -9.41 1.94 19.66
C GLN A 116 -9.73 0.48 19.97
N ASP A 117 -10.23 0.18 21.16
CA ASP A 117 -10.49 -1.19 21.60
C ASP A 117 -11.51 -1.85 20.65
N ALA A 118 -12.58 -1.14 20.26
CA ALA A 118 -13.54 -1.61 19.25
C ALA A 118 -12.87 -1.95 17.91
N ARG A 119 -11.94 -1.11 17.43
CA ARG A 119 -11.26 -1.32 16.14
C ARG A 119 -10.23 -2.46 16.19
N ILE A 120 -9.59 -2.68 17.33
CA ILE A 120 -8.75 -3.87 17.58
C ILE A 120 -9.62 -5.12 17.53
N TYR A 121 -10.75 -5.14 18.24
CA TYR A 121 -11.67 -6.28 18.22
C TYR A 121 -12.17 -6.59 16.81
N THR A 122 -12.63 -5.59 16.05
CA THR A 122 -13.04 -5.80 14.66
C THR A 122 -11.90 -6.33 13.79
N MET A 123 -10.67 -5.84 13.97
CA MET A 123 -9.52 -6.33 13.19
C MET A 123 -9.18 -7.78 13.54
N MET A 124 -9.17 -8.15 14.83
CA MET A 124 -8.99 -9.52 15.29
C MET A 124 -10.11 -10.44 14.82
N GLU A 125 -11.36 -9.98 14.82
CA GLU A 125 -12.50 -10.73 14.29
C GLU A 125 -12.33 -10.98 12.79
N VAL A 126 -11.97 -9.97 12.00
CA VAL A 126 -11.71 -10.13 10.56
C VAL A 126 -10.57 -11.11 10.30
N GLU A 127 -9.45 -11.00 11.02
CA GLU A 127 -8.35 -11.97 10.97
C GLU A 127 -8.83 -13.38 11.33
N ALA A 128 -9.60 -13.53 12.42
CA ALA A 128 -10.16 -14.81 12.84
C ALA A 128 -11.10 -15.39 11.77
N PHE A 129 -11.94 -14.56 11.15
CA PHE A 129 -12.80 -14.97 10.04
C PHE A 129 -11.99 -15.43 8.83
N LEU A 130 -10.92 -14.72 8.45
CA LEU A 130 -10.07 -15.09 7.32
C LEU A 130 -9.25 -16.36 7.59
N VAL A 131 -8.72 -16.52 8.80
CA VAL A 131 -8.04 -17.74 9.27
C VAL A 131 -9.02 -18.90 9.32
N GLN A 132 -10.23 -18.70 9.83
CA GLN A 132 -11.23 -19.76 9.91
C GLN A 132 -11.78 -20.14 8.52
N CYS A 133 -11.93 -19.18 7.61
CA CYS A 133 -12.30 -19.45 6.21
C CYS A 133 -11.20 -20.22 5.47
N SER A 134 -9.92 -19.86 5.66
CA SER A 134 -8.80 -20.60 5.05
C SER A 134 -8.64 -22.01 5.61
N ILE A 135 -8.95 -22.22 6.89
CA ILE A 135 -8.98 -23.56 7.51
C ILE A 135 -10.19 -24.39 7.03
N LEU A 136 -11.36 -23.77 6.83
CA LEU A 136 -12.59 -24.47 6.42
C LEU A 136 -12.70 -24.73 4.91
N PHE A 137 -12.05 -23.91 4.08
CA PHE A 137 -12.17 -23.96 2.61
C PHE A 137 -10.83 -24.18 1.89
N GLY A 138 -9.95 -24.98 2.50
CA GLY A 138 -8.58 -25.28 2.06
C GLY A 138 -8.25 -25.00 0.59
N THR A 139 -7.54 -23.88 0.38
CA THR A 139 -6.66 -23.61 -0.78
C THR A 139 -5.37 -23.02 -0.27
#